data_AF-A0A533WRC9-F1
#
_entry.id   AF-A0A533WRC9-F1
#
_cell.length_a   1.000
_cell.length_b   1.000
_cell.length_c   1.000
_cell.angle_alpha   90.00
_cell.angle_beta   90.00
_cell.angle_gamma   90.00
#
_symmetry.space_group_name_H-M   'P 1'
#
loop_
_entity.id
_entity.type
_entity.pdbx_description
1 polymer ?
#
loop_
_entity_poly.entity_id
_entity_poly.type
_entity_poly.pdbx_seq_one_letter_code
_entity_poly.pdbx_strand_id
1 'polypeptide(L)'
;MTFPYEKEVNDMMARINGLQHQLEIISDKLRYGETMPASNDEFTDGRAASLKIMLSDLGINLILIDLLVNVGTGNKTKVRAHERYYSNATDYLRLALATIFQFRLENMVTNILAQFDKSAAANLGYTKKVETLYDILAQDYVVLKERRERNFKVLMVLPYIRNSLHNNGYHKHEPLSITIYNVQFNFRKNEQVLCAGWKHILIAIEATLNIVEKMLNSPKVKAIPPGQVPTYFVSERLARD
;
A
#
# COMPACT_ATOMS: atom_id res chain seq x y z
N MET A 1 5.58 -23.16 26.69
CA MET A 1 6.19 -21.81 26.57
C MET A 1 5.70 -21.27 25.26
N THR A 2 4.82 -20.28 25.30
CA THR A 2 4.31 -19.57 24.12
C THR A 2 5.42 -18.69 23.55
N PHE A 3 5.53 -18.64 22.23
CA PHE A 3 6.49 -17.77 21.55
C PHE A 3 6.14 -16.32 21.90
N PRO A 4 7.09 -15.46 22.32
CA PRO A 4 6.78 -14.13 22.87
C PRO A 4 6.04 -13.21 21.89
N TYR A 5 6.00 -13.57 20.61
CA TYR A 5 5.34 -12.81 19.53
C TYR A 5 4.02 -13.42 19.06
N GLU A 6 3.56 -14.53 19.63
CA GLU A 6 2.37 -15.26 19.15
C GLU A 6 1.11 -14.36 19.09
N LYS A 7 0.89 -13.52 20.09
CA LYS A 7 -0.22 -12.55 20.09
C LYS A 7 -0.06 -11.49 18.99
N GLU A 8 1.14 -10.92 18.83
CA GLU A 8 1.41 -9.91 17.81
C GLU A 8 1.21 -10.51 16.40
N VAL A 9 1.64 -11.75 16.21
CA VAL A 9 1.45 -12.51 14.97
C VAL A 9 -0.03 -12.74 14.70
N ASN A 10 -0.80 -13.23 15.67
CA ASN A 10 -2.24 -13.43 15.49
C ASN A 10 -2.97 -12.12 15.17
N ASP A 11 -2.61 -11.02 15.84
CA ASP A 11 -3.17 -9.69 15.55
C ASP A 11 -2.81 -9.21 14.13
N MET A 12 -1.58 -9.50 13.67
CA MET A 12 -1.15 -9.22 12.29
C MET A 12 -1.93 -10.07 11.28
N MET A 13 -2.05 -11.38 11.51
CA MET A 13 -2.76 -12.31 10.63
C MET A 13 -4.22 -11.89 10.47
N ALA A 14 -4.91 -11.57 11.57
CA ALA A 14 -6.29 -11.10 11.54
C ALA A 14 -6.46 -9.81 10.72
N ARG A 15 -5.52 -8.86 10.87
CA ARG A 15 -5.52 -7.62 10.08
C ARG A 15 -5.25 -7.84 8.61
N ILE A 16 -4.28 -8.69 8.27
CA ILE A 16 -3.99 -9.02 6.87
C ILE A 16 -5.20 -9.67 6.22
N ASN A 17 -5.86 -10.63 6.88
CA ASN A 17 -7.09 -11.23 6.38
C ASN A 17 -8.19 -10.18 6.13
N GLY A 18 -8.35 -9.22 7.05
CA GLY A 18 -9.27 -8.09 6.87
C GLY A 18 -8.92 -7.21 5.65
N LEU A 19 -7.64 -6.95 5.42
CA LEU A 19 -7.16 -6.21 4.24
C LEU A 19 -7.38 -6.98 2.93
N GLN A 20 -7.15 -8.29 2.95
CA GLN A 20 -7.42 -9.15 1.80
C GLN A 20 -8.91 -9.10 1.42
N HIS A 21 -9.79 -9.25 2.41
CA HIS A 21 -11.23 -9.14 2.20
C HIS A 21 -11.64 -7.75 1.69
N GLN A 22 -11.04 -6.67 2.22
CA GLN A 22 -11.30 -5.32 1.73
C GLN A 22 -10.88 -5.16 0.25
N LEU A 23 -9.72 -5.68 -0.13
CA LEU A 23 -9.23 -5.65 -1.52
C LEU A 23 -10.15 -6.42 -2.47
N GLU A 24 -10.65 -7.58 -2.04
CA GLU A 24 -11.64 -8.37 -2.79
C GLU A 24 -12.91 -7.56 -3.02
N ILE A 25 -13.47 -6.95 -1.97
CA ILE A 25 -14.66 -6.10 -2.09
C ILE A 25 -14.42 -4.93 -3.06
N ILE A 26 -13.28 -4.24 -2.95
CA ILE A 26 -12.96 -3.13 -3.85
C ILE A 26 -12.82 -3.63 -5.30
N SER A 27 -12.16 -4.77 -5.50
CA SER A 27 -11.99 -5.38 -6.81
C SER A 27 -13.33 -5.78 -7.43
N ASP A 28 -14.22 -6.37 -6.64
CA ASP A 28 -15.55 -6.78 -7.10
C ASP A 28 -16.43 -5.58 -7.43
N LYS A 29 -16.40 -4.51 -6.64
CA LYS A 29 -17.13 -3.26 -6.94
C LYS A 29 -16.69 -2.62 -8.25
N LEU A 30 -15.43 -2.79 -8.66
CA LEU A 30 -14.96 -2.34 -9.98
C LEU A 30 -15.55 -3.19 -11.12
N ARG A 31 -15.93 -4.45 -10.86
CA ARG A 31 -16.54 -5.36 -11.84
C ARG A 31 -18.02 -5.11 -12.05
N TYR A 32 -18.76 -4.84 -10.98
CA TYR A 32 -20.24 -4.71 -11.01
C TYR A 32 -20.77 -3.42 -11.67
N GLY A 33 -19.92 -2.64 -12.35
CA GLY A 33 -20.35 -1.53 -13.21
C GLY A 33 -20.85 -1.97 -14.59
N GLU A 34 -20.38 -3.11 -15.12
CA GLU A 34 -20.73 -3.58 -16.46
C GLU A 34 -20.70 -5.12 -16.53
N THR A 35 -21.56 -5.69 -17.38
CA THR A 35 -21.55 -7.10 -17.80
C THR A 35 -20.26 -7.44 -18.54
N MET A 36 -19.17 -7.68 -17.82
CA MET A 36 -17.94 -8.21 -18.43
C MET A 36 -18.00 -9.73 -18.49
N PRO A 37 -17.77 -10.35 -19.66
CA PRO A 37 -17.67 -11.80 -19.77
C PRO A 37 -16.48 -12.30 -18.96
N ALA A 38 -16.63 -13.47 -18.33
CA ALA A 38 -15.67 -14.09 -17.42
C ALA A 38 -14.37 -14.61 -18.09
N SER A 39 -13.95 -14.06 -19.24
CA SER A 39 -12.80 -14.52 -20.01
C SER A 39 -11.68 -13.49 -20.03
N ASN A 40 -10.48 -13.87 -19.53
CA ASN A 40 -9.14 -13.29 -19.74
C ASN A 40 -8.90 -11.76 -19.60
N ASP A 41 -9.92 -10.92 -19.47
CA ASP A 41 -9.83 -9.45 -19.44
C ASP A 41 -9.55 -8.88 -18.04
N GLU A 42 -9.45 -9.71 -17.01
CA GLU A 42 -9.17 -9.22 -15.64
C GLU A 42 -7.80 -8.53 -15.49
N PHE A 43 -6.86 -8.81 -16.39
CA PHE A 43 -5.55 -8.17 -16.45
C PHE A 43 -5.48 -7.03 -17.48
N THR A 44 -6.53 -6.77 -18.25
CA THR A 44 -6.53 -5.66 -19.22
C THR A 44 -6.85 -4.33 -18.54
N ASP A 45 -7.57 -4.33 -17.41
CA ASP A 45 -7.77 -3.13 -16.58
C ASP A 45 -6.68 -2.98 -15.51
N GLY A 46 -5.84 -1.95 -15.67
CA GLY A 46 -4.74 -1.66 -14.76
C GLY A 46 -5.13 -1.38 -13.30
N ARG A 47 -6.39 -1.02 -13.01
CA ARG A 47 -6.90 -0.83 -11.63
C ARG A 47 -7.10 -2.19 -10.96
N ALA A 48 -7.86 -3.07 -11.61
CA ALA A 48 -8.16 -4.41 -11.10
C ALA A 48 -6.89 -5.26 -10.97
N ALA A 49 -6.00 -5.19 -11.97
CA ALA A 49 -4.70 -5.86 -11.93
C ALA A 49 -3.86 -5.39 -10.72
N SER A 50 -3.80 -4.08 -10.46
CA SER A 50 -3.05 -3.54 -9.31
C SER A 50 -3.59 -4.05 -7.97
N LEU A 51 -4.92 -4.09 -7.80
CA LEU A 51 -5.55 -4.59 -6.56
C LEU A 51 -5.31 -6.08 -6.35
N LYS A 52 -5.42 -6.90 -7.41
CA LYS A 52 -5.14 -8.34 -7.33
C LYS A 52 -3.69 -8.62 -6.97
N ILE A 53 -2.75 -7.85 -7.50
CA ILE A 53 -1.35 -8.05 -7.16
C ILE A 53 -1.09 -7.63 -5.70
N MET A 54 -1.67 -6.51 -5.23
CA MET A 54 -1.62 -6.14 -3.81
C MET A 54 -2.18 -7.24 -2.90
N LEU A 55 -3.26 -7.91 -3.32
CA LEU A 55 -3.86 -9.04 -2.60
C LEU A 55 -2.88 -10.22 -2.50
N SER A 56 -2.25 -10.58 -3.61
CA SER A 56 -1.21 -11.63 -3.64
C SER A 56 0.00 -11.26 -2.78
N ASP A 57 0.46 -10.01 -2.83
CA ASP A 57 1.61 -9.52 -2.05
C ASP A 57 1.33 -9.61 -0.54
N LEU A 58 0.10 -9.30 -0.11
CA LEU A 58 -0.34 -9.50 1.27
C LEU A 58 -0.34 -10.99 1.66
N GLY A 59 -0.84 -11.86 0.78
CA GLY A 59 -0.87 -13.31 1.02
C GLY A 59 0.52 -13.94 1.14
N ILE A 60 1.48 -13.51 0.31
CA ILE A 60 2.87 -13.96 0.40
C ILE A 60 3.51 -13.51 1.71
N ASN A 61 3.30 -12.25 2.12
CA ASN A 61 3.81 -11.76 3.40
C ASN A 61 3.23 -12.54 4.59
N LEU A 62 1.95 -12.91 4.53
CA LEU A 62 1.31 -13.75 5.54
C LEU A 62 2.01 -15.10 5.71
N ILE A 63 2.25 -15.79 4.59
CA ILE A 63 2.93 -17.10 4.57
C ILE A 63 4.35 -16.99 5.13
N LEU A 64 5.09 -15.94 4.74
CA LEU A 64 6.47 -15.75 5.22
C LEU A 64 6.53 -15.46 6.73
N ILE A 65 5.59 -14.67 7.27
CA ILE A 65 5.50 -14.42 8.72
C ILE A 65 5.17 -15.72 9.45
N ASP A 66 4.19 -16.49 8.98
CA ASP A 66 3.80 -17.76 9.60
C ASP A 66 4.97 -18.76 9.63
N LEU A 67 5.71 -18.88 8.52
CA LEU A 67 6.92 -19.71 8.45
C LEU A 67 7.99 -19.26 9.46
N LEU A 68 8.23 -17.96 9.58
CA LEU A 68 9.23 -17.43 10.52
C LEU A 68 8.87 -17.73 11.99
N VAL A 69 7.58 -17.71 12.32
CA VAL A 69 7.07 -17.97 13.67
C VAL A 69 7.12 -19.47 13.98
N ASN A 70 6.71 -20.31 13.03
CA ASN A 70 6.65 -21.77 13.22
C ASN A 70 8.04 -22.42 13.33
N VAL A 71 9.06 -21.88 12.65
CA VAL A 71 10.46 -22.35 12.75
C VAL A 71 11.05 -22.15 14.17
N GLY A 72 10.49 -21.24 14.98
CA GLY A 72 11.02 -20.89 16.31
C GLY A 72 10.64 -21.82 17.45
N THR A 73 9.68 -22.70 17.25
CA THR A 73 9.04 -23.47 18.35
C THR A 73 9.79 -24.75 18.73
N GLY A 74 10.80 -25.17 17.95
CA GLY A 74 11.39 -26.52 18.05
C GLY A 74 12.66 -26.70 18.91
N ASN A 75 13.42 -25.66 19.29
CA ASN A 75 14.71 -25.88 19.99
C ASN A 75 15.25 -24.68 20.82
N LYS A 76 15.43 -24.88 22.13
CA LYS A 76 15.76 -23.82 23.13
C LYS A 76 17.15 -23.19 22.97
N THR A 77 18.16 -23.92 22.52
CA THR A 77 19.53 -23.39 22.30
C THR A 77 19.67 -22.58 21.02
N LYS A 78 18.69 -22.69 20.10
CA LYS A 78 18.61 -21.86 18.90
C LYS A 78 17.87 -20.54 19.13
N VAL A 79 17.27 -20.31 20.30
CA VAL A 79 16.35 -19.18 20.55
C VAL A 79 17.01 -17.82 20.32
N ARG A 80 18.23 -17.55 20.82
CA ARG A 80 18.90 -16.24 20.59
C ARG A 80 19.32 -16.00 19.14
N ALA A 81 19.85 -17.02 18.49
CA ALA A 81 20.18 -16.92 17.07
C ALA A 81 18.90 -16.70 16.25
N HIS A 82 17.85 -17.44 16.58
CA HIS A 82 16.53 -17.34 15.97
C HIS A 82 15.88 -15.98 16.22
N GLU A 83 15.97 -15.40 17.41
CA GLU A 83 15.52 -14.03 17.72
C GLU A 83 16.21 -12.99 16.83
N ARG A 84 17.54 -13.10 16.64
CA ARG A 84 18.28 -12.19 15.77
C ARG A 84 17.90 -12.35 14.29
N TYR A 85 17.78 -13.59 13.81
CA TYR A 85 17.33 -13.85 12.44
C TYR A 85 15.88 -13.42 12.22
N TYR A 86 15.01 -13.64 13.20
CA TYR A 86 13.62 -13.21 13.20
C TYR A 86 13.54 -11.67 13.12
N SER A 87 14.26 -10.95 13.99
CA SER A 87 14.29 -9.47 13.95
C SER A 87 14.73 -8.96 12.57
N ASN A 88 15.85 -9.45 12.05
CA ASN A 88 16.35 -9.02 10.73
C ASN A 88 15.37 -9.38 9.59
N ALA A 89 14.79 -10.57 9.63
CA ALA A 89 13.82 -11.00 8.62
C ALA A 89 12.54 -10.15 8.70
N THR A 90 12.07 -9.82 9.90
CA THR A 90 10.90 -8.94 10.07
C THR A 90 11.15 -7.52 9.57
N ASP A 91 12.35 -6.97 9.76
CA ASP A 91 12.73 -5.65 9.21
C ASP A 91 12.70 -5.68 7.68
N TYR A 92 13.26 -6.74 7.10
CA TYR A 92 13.26 -6.94 5.65
C TYR A 92 11.84 -7.10 5.09
N LEU A 93 10.99 -7.91 5.72
CA LEU A 93 9.60 -8.11 5.30
C LEU A 93 8.77 -6.83 5.42
N ARG A 94 8.94 -6.05 6.49
CA ARG A 94 8.29 -4.75 6.66
C ARG A 94 8.67 -3.78 5.54
N LEU A 95 9.96 -3.70 5.24
CA LEU A 95 10.47 -2.87 4.15
C LEU A 95 9.92 -3.35 2.80
N ALA A 96 9.99 -4.66 2.53
CA ALA A 96 9.48 -5.25 1.29
C ALA A 96 7.98 -4.97 1.10
N LEU A 97 7.14 -5.21 2.11
CA LEU A 97 5.71 -4.94 2.03
C LEU A 97 5.42 -3.45 1.78
N ALA A 98 6.03 -2.55 2.57
CA ALA A 98 5.82 -1.11 2.40
C ALA A 98 6.26 -0.63 0.99
N THR A 99 7.33 -1.21 0.47
CA THR A 99 7.90 -0.88 -0.85
C THR A 99 7.01 -1.37 -1.97
N ILE A 100 6.66 -2.66 -1.97
CA ILE A 100 5.84 -3.27 -3.01
C ILE A 100 4.45 -2.61 -3.04
N PHE A 101 3.82 -2.43 -1.88
CA PHE A 101 2.51 -1.79 -1.81
C PHE A 101 2.55 -0.34 -2.34
N GLN A 102 3.59 0.43 -1.98
CA GLN A 102 3.75 1.79 -2.51
C GLN A 102 3.93 1.78 -4.03
N PHE A 103 4.71 0.85 -4.60
CA PHE A 103 4.87 0.77 -6.05
C PHE A 103 3.57 0.41 -6.75
N ARG A 104 2.78 -0.53 -6.21
CA ARG A 104 1.46 -0.87 -6.76
C ARG A 104 0.52 0.33 -6.74
N LEU A 105 0.53 1.09 -5.65
CA LEU A 105 -0.26 2.32 -5.53
C LEU A 105 0.20 3.40 -6.51
N GLU A 106 1.52 3.59 -6.66
CA GLU A 106 2.08 4.55 -7.62
C GLU A 106 1.71 4.19 -9.06
N ASN A 107 1.76 2.90 -9.42
CA ASN A 107 1.34 2.44 -10.74
C ASN A 107 -0.15 2.71 -10.96
N MET A 108 -1.01 2.34 -10.00
CA MET A 108 -2.45 2.62 -10.11
C MET A 108 -2.74 4.12 -10.28
N VAL A 109 -2.11 4.97 -9.47
CA VAL A 109 -2.23 6.43 -9.56
C VAL A 109 -1.74 6.94 -10.92
N THR A 110 -0.60 6.44 -11.41
CA THR A 110 -0.04 6.80 -12.71
C THR A 110 -0.99 6.42 -13.85
N ASN A 111 -1.55 5.20 -13.81
CA ASN A 111 -2.41 4.69 -14.87
C ASN A 111 -3.74 5.45 -14.94
N ILE A 112 -4.30 5.80 -13.78
CA ILE A 112 -5.51 6.63 -13.70
C ILE A 112 -5.19 8.06 -14.15
N LEU A 113 -4.10 8.66 -13.66
CA LEU A 113 -3.71 10.01 -14.03
C LEU A 113 -3.47 10.14 -15.54
N ALA A 114 -2.91 9.10 -16.19
CA ALA A 114 -2.67 9.09 -17.63
C ALA A 114 -3.95 9.23 -18.48
N GLN A 115 -5.13 8.97 -17.92
CA GLN A 115 -6.42 9.19 -18.58
C GLN A 115 -6.83 10.66 -18.62
N PHE A 116 -6.30 11.47 -17.70
CA PHE A 116 -6.62 12.89 -17.58
C PHE A 116 -5.47 13.79 -18.04
N ASP A 117 -4.23 13.39 -17.75
CA ASP A 117 -3.01 14.11 -18.09
C ASP A 117 -1.83 13.12 -18.26
N LYS A 118 -1.55 12.77 -19.52
CA LYS A 118 -0.45 11.87 -19.88
C LYS A 118 0.93 12.45 -19.53
N SER A 119 1.09 13.78 -19.61
CA SER A 119 2.37 14.43 -19.33
C SER A 119 2.67 14.40 -17.83
N ALA A 120 1.68 14.75 -17.00
CA ALA A 120 1.81 14.66 -15.55
C ALA A 120 2.06 13.22 -15.09
N ALA A 121 1.37 12.24 -15.70
CA ALA A 121 1.59 10.83 -15.41
C ALA A 121 3.03 10.35 -15.72
N ALA A 122 3.64 10.82 -16.80
CA ALA A 122 4.99 10.42 -17.19
C ALA A 122 6.09 11.12 -16.35
N ASN A 123 5.91 12.41 -16.06
CA ASN A 123 7.03 13.27 -15.64
C ASN A 123 7.07 13.58 -14.14
N LEU A 124 5.97 13.38 -13.40
CA LEU A 124 5.91 13.74 -11.99
C LEU A 124 6.35 12.59 -11.07
N GLY A 125 6.93 12.94 -9.91
CA GLY A 125 7.15 11.99 -8.82
C GLY A 125 5.84 11.63 -8.09
N TYR A 126 5.82 10.51 -7.37
CA TYR A 126 4.63 9.99 -6.68
C TYR A 126 3.81 11.04 -5.92
N THR A 127 4.43 11.83 -5.05
CA THR A 127 3.73 12.88 -4.27
C THR A 127 2.95 13.84 -5.17
N LYS A 128 3.58 14.29 -6.26
CA LYS A 128 2.97 15.23 -7.20
C LYS A 128 1.92 14.56 -8.09
N LYS A 129 2.10 13.30 -8.46
CA LYS A 129 1.06 12.51 -9.14
C LYS A 129 -0.19 12.35 -8.30
N VAL A 130 -0.01 11.98 -7.02
CA VAL A 130 -1.12 11.86 -6.07
C VAL A 130 -1.82 13.19 -5.90
N GLU A 131 -1.08 14.28 -5.66
CA GLU A 131 -1.65 15.63 -5.52
C GLU A 131 -2.49 16.02 -6.76
N THR A 132 -1.90 15.89 -7.94
CA THR A 132 -2.55 16.23 -9.22
C THR A 132 -3.82 15.41 -9.45
N LEU A 133 -3.71 14.08 -9.31
CA LEU A 133 -4.88 13.21 -9.47
C LEU A 133 -5.95 13.54 -8.44
N TYR A 134 -5.57 13.74 -7.18
CA TYR A 134 -6.52 14.07 -6.12
C TYR A 134 -7.29 15.35 -6.43
N ASP A 135 -6.59 16.39 -6.91
CA ASP A 135 -7.20 17.67 -7.27
C ASP A 135 -8.18 17.52 -8.44
N ILE A 136 -7.83 16.75 -9.47
CA ILE A 136 -8.74 16.42 -10.58
C ILE A 136 -10.01 15.73 -10.07
N LEU A 137 -9.86 14.72 -9.21
CA LEU A 137 -11.00 13.94 -8.71
C LEU A 137 -11.86 14.73 -7.71
N ALA A 138 -11.26 15.63 -6.93
CA ALA A 138 -11.96 16.41 -5.90
C ALA A 138 -12.76 17.60 -6.44
N GLN A 139 -12.56 18.03 -7.69
CA GLN A 139 -13.32 19.12 -8.31
C GLN A 139 -14.84 18.90 -8.21
N ASP A 140 -15.29 17.69 -8.55
CA ASP A 140 -16.70 17.33 -8.68
C ASP A 140 -17.15 16.25 -7.69
N TYR A 141 -16.27 15.86 -6.74
CA TYR A 141 -16.56 14.79 -5.78
C TYR A 141 -16.32 15.26 -4.34
N VAL A 142 -17.41 15.73 -3.72
CA VAL A 142 -17.45 16.31 -2.36
C VAL A 142 -16.76 15.41 -1.33
N VAL A 143 -16.95 14.09 -1.43
CA VAL A 143 -16.37 13.09 -0.51
C VAL A 143 -14.84 13.17 -0.44
N LEU A 144 -14.16 13.47 -1.56
CA LEU A 144 -12.71 13.69 -1.57
C LEU A 144 -12.35 15.12 -1.16
N LYS A 145 -13.14 16.11 -1.61
CA LYS A 145 -12.89 17.53 -1.36
C LYS A 145 -12.83 17.87 0.14
N GLU A 146 -13.81 17.43 0.92
CA GLU A 146 -13.95 17.80 2.34
C GLU A 146 -12.77 17.35 3.23
N ARG A 147 -12.08 16.27 2.85
CA ARG A 147 -10.99 15.69 3.64
C ARG A 147 -9.66 15.70 2.89
N ARG A 148 -9.50 16.58 1.90
CA ARG A 148 -8.32 16.63 1.02
C ARG A 148 -7.00 16.58 1.79
N GLU A 149 -6.76 17.55 2.68
CA GLU A 149 -5.48 17.66 3.40
C GLU A 149 -5.18 16.40 4.22
N ARG A 150 -6.17 15.93 4.98
CA ARG A 150 -6.04 14.72 5.78
C ARG A 150 -5.77 13.49 4.93
N ASN A 151 -6.53 13.31 3.85
CA ASN A 151 -6.40 12.16 2.96
C ASN A 151 -5.03 12.15 2.26
N PHE A 152 -4.57 13.32 1.82
CA PHE A 152 -3.22 13.47 1.26
C PHE A 152 -2.14 13.05 2.27
N LYS A 153 -2.23 13.54 3.53
CA LYS A 153 -1.32 13.12 4.60
C LYS A 153 -1.33 11.61 4.82
N VAL A 154 -2.50 10.96 4.82
CA VAL A 154 -2.61 9.49 4.93
C VAL A 154 -1.89 8.79 3.78
N LEU A 155 -2.11 9.23 2.52
CA LEU A 155 -1.48 8.66 1.32
C LEU A 155 0.05 8.82 1.31
N MET A 156 0.60 9.76 2.11
CA MET A 156 2.04 9.97 2.26
C MET A 156 2.67 9.12 3.37
N VAL A 157 1.89 8.53 4.30
CA VAL A 157 2.44 7.76 5.42
C VAL A 157 3.26 6.57 4.96
N LEU A 158 2.75 5.76 4.03
CA LEU A 158 3.46 4.58 3.51
C LEU A 158 4.82 4.94 2.85
N PRO A 159 4.88 5.90 1.92
CA PRO A 159 6.16 6.40 1.40
C PRO A 159 7.13 6.87 2.49
N TYR A 160 6.62 7.53 3.54
CA TYR A 160 7.45 8.03 4.63
C TYR A 160 8.01 6.88 5.47
N ILE A 161 7.20 5.85 5.77
CA ILE A 161 7.66 4.61 6.41
C ILE A 161 8.74 3.94 5.55
N ARG A 162 8.45 3.72 4.26
CA ARG A 162 9.39 3.09 3.32
C ARG A 162 10.74 3.82 3.29
N ASN A 163 10.71 5.13 3.11
CA ASN A 163 11.93 5.94 3.04
C ASN A 163 12.70 5.93 4.37
N SER A 164 11.98 5.91 5.49
CA SER A 164 12.63 5.81 6.81
C SER A 164 13.28 4.45 7.00
N LEU A 165 12.62 3.35 6.63
CA LEU A 165 13.18 2.00 6.67
C LEU A 165 14.43 1.86 5.78
N HIS A 166 14.42 2.44 4.57
CA HIS A 166 15.62 2.49 3.72
C HIS A 166 16.77 3.29 4.33
N ASN A 167 16.47 4.31 5.12
CA ASN A 167 17.45 5.18 5.77
C ASN A 167 17.79 4.71 7.19
N ASN A 168 17.83 3.41 7.44
CA ASN A 168 18.13 2.81 8.75
C ASN A 168 17.26 3.35 9.89
N GLY A 169 15.99 3.63 9.59
CA GLY A 169 15.01 4.14 10.54
C GLY A 169 14.99 5.67 10.71
N TYR A 170 15.76 6.45 9.95
CA TYR A 170 15.76 7.92 10.06
C TYR A 170 14.93 8.59 8.97
N HIS A 171 14.10 9.57 9.35
CA HIS A 171 13.35 10.37 8.38
C HIS A 171 14.19 11.52 7.82
N LYS A 172 14.20 11.70 6.51
CA LYS A 172 15.01 12.74 5.83
C LYS A 172 14.20 13.81 5.10
N HIS A 173 12.91 13.58 4.93
CA HIS A 173 12.03 14.50 4.19
C HIS A 173 11.36 15.50 5.13
N GLU A 174 10.45 16.30 4.57
CA GLU A 174 9.66 17.25 5.34
C GLU A 174 8.85 16.56 6.44
N PRO A 175 8.64 17.21 7.59
CA PRO A 175 7.91 16.62 8.70
C PRO A 175 6.46 16.28 8.34
N LEU A 176 5.94 15.20 8.92
CA LEU A 176 4.53 14.82 8.80
C LEU A 176 4.03 14.30 10.13
N SER A 177 2.88 14.81 10.58
CA SER A 177 2.20 14.33 11.78
C SER A 177 0.73 14.10 11.48
N ILE A 178 0.24 12.90 11.82
CA ILE A 178 -1.17 12.51 11.64
C ILE A 178 -1.54 11.41 12.62
N THR A 179 -2.81 11.39 13.05
CA THR A 179 -3.39 10.27 13.79
C THR A 179 -4.37 9.49 12.91
N ILE A 180 -4.18 8.18 12.82
CA ILE A 180 -5.00 7.25 12.02
C ILE A 180 -5.43 6.12 12.95
N TYR A 181 -6.75 5.92 13.12
CA TYR A 181 -7.31 4.88 14.00
C TYR A 181 -6.68 4.87 15.41
N ASN A 182 -6.55 6.05 16.02
CA ASN A 182 -5.93 6.29 17.33
C ASN A 182 -4.45 5.88 17.42
N VAL A 183 -3.77 5.69 16.28
CA VAL A 183 -2.33 5.48 16.20
C VAL A 183 -1.67 6.73 15.64
N GLN A 184 -0.69 7.23 16.37
CA GLN A 184 0.05 8.43 16.00
C GLN A 184 1.19 8.07 15.03
N PHE A 185 1.26 8.83 13.95
CA PHE A 185 2.36 8.83 13.00
C PHE A 185 3.05 10.18 13.09
N ASN A 186 4.32 10.17 13.50
CA ASN A 186 5.11 11.39 13.67
C ASN A 186 6.47 11.17 13.01
N PHE A 187 6.68 11.87 11.91
CA PHE A 187 7.91 11.89 11.13
C PHE A 187 8.54 13.26 11.31
N ARG A 188 9.69 13.31 11.98
CA ARG A 188 10.45 14.54 12.20
C ARG A 188 11.75 14.47 11.41
N LYS A 189 12.09 15.57 10.75
CA LYS A 189 13.26 15.62 9.86
C LYS A 189 14.54 15.36 10.67
N ASN A 190 15.36 14.44 10.17
CA ASN A 190 16.60 13.97 10.78
C ASN A 190 16.45 13.23 12.13
N GLU A 191 15.24 12.81 12.50
CA GLU A 191 15.01 12.01 13.70
C GLU A 191 14.73 10.55 13.37
N GLN A 192 14.94 9.67 14.35
CA GLN A 192 14.59 8.26 14.26
C GLN A 192 13.06 8.09 14.30
N VAL A 193 12.54 7.24 13.42
CA VAL A 193 11.12 6.97 13.27
C VAL A 193 10.72 5.78 14.14
N LEU A 194 9.76 6.02 15.03
CA LEU A 194 9.19 5.00 15.90
C LEU A 194 7.88 4.40 15.35
N CYS A 195 7.28 5.04 14.33
CA CYS A 195 6.01 4.64 13.73
C CYS A 195 6.16 3.78 12.45
N ALA A 196 7.08 2.81 12.47
CA ALA A 196 7.38 1.92 11.33
C ALA A 196 7.26 0.41 11.66
N GLY A 197 6.65 0.07 12.80
CA GLY A 197 6.31 -1.32 13.16
C GLY A 197 5.21 -1.92 12.28
N TRP A 198 5.00 -3.24 12.35
CA TRP A 198 3.95 -3.94 11.60
C TRP A 198 2.56 -3.32 11.78
N LYS A 199 2.16 -3.04 13.03
CA LYS A 199 0.91 -2.34 13.33
C LYS A 199 0.76 -1.03 12.56
N HIS A 200 1.84 -0.24 12.45
CA HIS A 200 1.83 1.04 11.73
C HIS A 200 1.67 0.85 10.22
N ILE A 201 2.40 -0.11 9.65
CA ILE A 201 2.34 -0.44 8.22
C ILE A 201 0.94 -0.91 7.84
N LEU A 202 0.37 -1.86 8.59
CA LEU A 202 -0.95 -2.41 8.31
C LEU A 202 -2.05 -1.35 8.44
N ILE A 203 -1.99 -0.48 9.45
CA ILE A 203 -2.92 0.66 9.59
C ILE A 203 -2.76 1.66 8.45
N ALA A 204 -1.53 1.93 8.01
CA ALA A 204 -1.28 2.82 6.88
C ALA A 204 -1.82 2.23 5.57
N ILE A 205 -1.68 0.93 5.34
CA ILE A 205 -2.28 0.20 4.21
C ILE A 205 -3.80 0.30 4.26
N GLU A 206 -4.41 -0.05 5.40
CA GLU A 206 -5.86 -0.01 5.61
C GLU A 206 -6.42 1.39 5.31
N ALA A 207 -5.84 2.43 5.91
CA ALA A 207 -6.28 3.80 5.71
C ALA A 207 -6.06 4.29 4.28
N THR A 208 -4.98 3.82 3.62
CA THR A 208 -4.72 4.08 2.20
C THR A 208 -5.78 3.45 1.31
N LEU A 209 -6.13 2.18 1.52
CA LEU A 209 -7.17 1.48 0.75
C LEU A 209 -8.53 2.16 0.87
N ASN A 210 -8.88 2.65 2.05
CA ASN A 210 -10.11 3.43 2.26
C ASN A 210 -10.16 4.72 1.44
N ILE A 211 -9.01 5.32 1.13
CA ILE A 211 -8.94 6.52 0.26
C ILE A 211 -8.94 6.11 -1.20
N VAL A 212 -8.19 5.06 -1.56
CA VAL A 212 -8.16 4.49 -2.91
C VAL A 212 -9.57 4.07 -3.34
N GLU A 213 -10.35 3.41 -2.47
CA GLU A 213 -11.74 3.06 -2.76
C GLU A 213 -12.57 4.30 -3.13
N LYS A 214 -12.38 5.42 -2.42
CA LYS A 214 -13.08 6.68 -2.74
C LYS A 214 -12.62 7.26 -4.06
N MET A 215 -11.31 7.24 -4.35
CA MET A 215 -10.77 7.69 -5.64
C MET A 215 -11.34 6.87 -6.79
N LEU A 216 -11.33 5.54 -6.67
CA LEU A 216 -11.91 4.61 -7.64
C LEU A 216 -13.41 4.80 -7.83
N ASN A 217 -14.12 5.17 -6.75
CA ASN A 217 -15.55 5.45 -6.81
C ASN A 217 -15.92 6.88 -7.26
N SER A 218 -14.94 7.74 -7.54
CA SER A 218 -15.22 9.08 -8.06
C SER A 218 -15.90 9.00 -9.44
N PRO A 219 -16.81 9.93 -9.77
CA PRO A 219 -17.50 9.92 -11.06
C PRO A 219 -16.54 9.91 -12.26
N LYS A 220 -15.44 10.68 -12.19
CA LYS A 220 -14.44 10.74 -13.27
C LYS A 220 -13.73 9.40 -13.48
N VAL A 221 -13.41 8.67 -12.41
CA VAL A 221 -12.75 7.34 -12.55
C VAL A 221 -13.74 6.27 -13.01
N LYS A 222 -14.98 6.32 -12.54
CA LYS A 222 -16.04 5.40 -13.01
C LYS A 222 -16.40 5.61 -14.48
N ALA A 223 -16.26 6.83 -14.99
CA ALA A 223 -16.49 7.13 -16.40
C ALA A 223 -15.39 6.60 -17.33
N ILE A 224 -14.25 6.13 -16.81
CA ILE A 224 -13.20 5.50 -17.62
C ILE A 224 -13.68 4.08 -17.99
N PRO A 225 -13.87 3.77 -19.29
CA PRO A 225 -14.30 2.46 -19.72
C PRO A 225 -13.35 1.35 -19.22
N PRO A 226 -13.87 0.18 -18.84
CA PRO A 226 -13.00 -0.93 -18.43
C PRO A 226 -12.01 -1.31 -19.53
N GLY A 227 -10.78 -1.67 -19.14
CA GLY A 227 -9.71 -2.03 -20.07
C GLY A 227 -9.00 -0.84 -20.75
N GLN A 228 -9.45 0.40 -20.53
CA GLN A 228 -8.75 1.60 -21.03
C GLN A 228 -7.70 2.15 -20.06
N VAL A 229 -7.69 1.66 -18.81
CA VAL A 229 -6.60 1.96 -17.87
C VAL A 229 -5.43 1.02 -18.18
N PRO A 230 -4.33 1.52 -18.79
CA PRO A 230 -3.23 0.65 -19.19
C PRO A 230 -2.58 0.01 -17.98
N THR A 231 -2.14 -1.23 -18.12
CA THR A 231 -1.17 -1.82 -17.20
C THR A 231 0.22 -1.30 -17.53
N TYR A 232 0.63 -0.16 -16.96
CA TYR A 232 2.05 0.16 -16.94
C TYR A 232 2.75 -0.81 -15.99
N PHE A 233 3.29 -1.88 -16.56
CA PHE A 233 4.38 -2.61 -15.92
C PHE A 233 5.61 -1.69 -15.99
N VAL A 234 6.37 -1.62 -14.90
CA VAL A 234 7.56 -0.75 -14.75
C VAL A 234 8.72 -1.21 -15.65
N SER A 235 8.46 -1.75 -16.83
CA SER A 235 9.46 -2.25 -17.78
C SER A 235 10.02 -1.17 -18.70
N GLU A 236 9.34 -0.04 -18.90
CA GLU A 236 9.83 1.01 -19.83
C GLU A 236 10.95 1.89 -19.27
N ARG A 237 11.26 1.82 -17.96
CA ARG A 237 12.47 2.46 -17.40
C ARG A 237 13.76 1.70 -17.68
N LEU A 238 13.70 0.43 -18.12
CA LEU A 238 14.88 -0.35 -18.48
C LEU A 238 15.22 -0.30 -19.98
N ALA A 239 14.43 0.42 -20.79
CA ALA A 239 14.68 0.61 -22.22
C ALA A 239 15.35 1.96 -22.54
N ARG A 240 15.72 2.72 -21.51
CA ARG A 240 16.40 4.02 -21.62
C ARG A 240 17.51 4.11 -20.58
N ASP A 241 18.47 3.19 -20.66
CA ASP A 241 19.83 3.33 -20.16
C ASP A 241 20.77 2.60 -21.13
#